data_AF-A0A418VAQ8-F1
#
_entry.id   AF-A0A418VAQ8-F1
#
_cell.length_a   1.000
_cell.length_b   1.000
_cell.length_c   1.000
_cell.angle_alpha   90.00
_cell.angle_beta   90.00
_cell.angle_gamma   90.00
#
_symmetry.space_group_name_H-M   'P 1'
#
loop_
_entity.id
_entity.type
_entity.pdbx_description
1 polymer ?
#
loop_
_entity_poly.entity_id
_entity_poly.type
_entity_poly.pdbx_seq_one_letter_code
_entity_poly.pdbx_strand_id
1 'polypeptide(L)'
;MTPPDWFLQLLGAGSLALLIFLLSSLRFRRKPQPARRRKVRYTPEQQERRDEMEVRRLAHERDVMRPGLLHAAFTRDSVSMGDDSSMEGHWRLLTFEEDLPMSSVLGPPIHKVLASIQGGRATWVIQLHEPLAAPVKPNAGRVRVTDVAVIAQQWPAPRLLVPDFPVSRVGSGTLFALYLAQLDPEQVYDALKDRPEEKIEVQPHFSERRSERQLEALRHLPNPRVQETYTHYTYNFSEVPARQRVMMRVQSTPPGQT
;
A
#
# COMPACT_ATOMS: atom_id res chain seq x y z
N MET A 1 52.17 54.77 13.77
CA MET A 1 52.00 53.54 12.96
C MET A 1 50.82 52.79 13.54
N THR A 2 49.69 52.78 12.84
CA THR A 2 48.53 51.98 13.23
C THR A 2 48.78 50.53 12.84
N PRO A 3 48.46 49.55 13.71
CA PRO A 3 48.59 48.16 13.34
C PRO A 3 47.64 47.84 12.18
N PRO A 4 48.05 47.01 11.22
CA PRO A 4 47.22 46.64 10.08
C PRO A 4 46.01 45.81 10.52
N ASP A 5 44.86 46.03 9.88
CA ASP A 5 43.54 45.49 10.29
C ASP A 5 43.49 43.96 10.43
N TRP A 6 44.34 43.22 9.72
CA TRP A 6 44.44 41.76 9.83
C TRP A 6 44.86 41.29 11.24
N PHE A 7 45.60 42.12 11.98
CA PHE A 7 46.08 41.79 13.32
C PHE A 7 44.93 41.80 14.35
N LEU A 8 43.97 42.72 14.21
CA LEU A 8 42.78 42.78 15.06
C LEU A 8 41.82 41.61 14.78
N GLN A 9 41.74 41.16 13.52
CA GLN A 9 40.94 39.99 13.16
C GLN A 9 41.50 38.69 13.75
N LEU A 10 42.83 38.52 13.79
CA LEU A 10 43.47 37.36 14.42
C LEU A 10 43.26 37.33 15.94
N LEU A 11 43.35 38.48 16.61
CA LEU A 11 43.06 38.58 18.05
C LEU A 11 41.58 38.27 18.35
N GLY A 12 40.66 38.76 17.51
CA GLY A 12 39.24 38.44 17.61
C GLY A 12 38.95 36.94 17.46
N ALA A 13 39.48 36.32 16.41
CA ALA A 13 39.30 34.89 16.16
C ALA A 13 39.90 34.01 17.26
N GLY A 14 41.09 34.37 17.75
CA GLY A 14 41.75 33.66 18.86
C GLY A 14 40.94 33.72 20.16
N SER A 15 40.38 34.88 20.49
CA SER A 15 39.57 35.05 21.70
C SER A 15 38.25 34.23 21.64
N LEU A 16 37.61 34.17 20.47
CA LEU A 16 36.39 33.40 20.26
C LEU A 16 36.65 31.89 20.37
N ALA A 17 37.73 31.39 19.76
CA ALA A 17 38.12 29.99 19.86
C ALA A 17 38.44 29.59 21.31
N LEU A 18 39.14 30.45 22.06
CA LEU A 18 39.43 30.23 23.48
C LEU A 18 38.15 30.20 24.32
N LEU A 19 37.19 31.08 24.05
CA LEU A 19 35.90 31.13 24.72
C LEU A 19 35.09 29.85 24.46
N ILE A 20 35.04 29.38 23.21
CA ILE A 20 34.36 28.13 22.83
C ILE A 20 35.03 26.92 23.52
N PHE A 21 36.36 26.91 23.59
CA PHE A 21 37.10 25.86 24.28
C PHE A 21 36.85 25.86 25.81
N LEU A 22 36.81 27.02 26.44
CA LEU A 22 36.46 27.16 27.86
C LEU A 22 35.00 26.75 28.14
N LEU A 23 34.05 27.14 27.28
CA LEU A 23 32.64 26.78 27.42
C LEU A 23 32.39 25.28 27.20
N SER A 24 33.12 24.65 26.27
CA SER A 24 33.03 23.20 26.03
C SER A 24 33.65 22.39 27.17
N SER A 25 34.80 22.81 27.70
CA SER A 25 35.43 22.12 28.85
C SER A 25 34.59 22.20 30.14
N LEU A 26 33.83 23.28 30.34
CA LEU A 26 32.89 23.41 31.46
C LEU A 26 31.68 22.45 31.34
N ARG A 27 31.26 22.07 30.12
CA ARG A 27 30.15 21.13 29.91
C ARG A 27 30.54 19.66 30.14
N PHE A 28 31.83 19.31 30.04
CA PHE A 28 32.29 17.91 30.15
C PHE A 28 32.58 17.42 31.58
N ARG A 29 32.50 18.27 32.61
CA ARG A 29 32.89 17.90 33.98
C ARG A 29 31.77 17.48 34.93
N ARG A 30 30.55 17.24 34.43
CA ARG A 30 29.54 16.47 35.17
C ARG A 30 29.57 15.05 34.65
N LYS A 31 30.48 14.22 35.19
CA LYS A 31 30.31 12.76 35.10
C LYS A 31 28.92 12.48 35.66
N PRO A 32 27.95 12.01 34.86
CA PRO A 32 26.67 11.63 35.42
C PRO A 32 26.98 10.58 36.48
N GLN A 33 26.72 10.92 37.75
CA GLN A 33 26.72 9.90 38.79
C GLN A 33 25.83 8.79 38.26
N PRO A 34 26.30 7.52 38.25
CA PRO A 34 25.46 6.41 37.83
C PRO A 34 24.28 6.42 38.80
N ALA A 35 23.15 6.98 38.35
CA ALA A 35 21.93 7.01 39.12
C ALA A 35 21.68 5.56 39.50
N ARG A 36 21.75 5.26 40.80
CA ARG A 36 21.44 3.92 41.33
C ARG A 36 20.10 3.55 40.73
N ARG A 37 20.11 2.70 39.69
CA ARG A 37 18.92 2.23 39.01
C ARG A 37 18.14 1.47 40.06
N ARG A 38 17.22 2.17 40.72
CA ARG A 38 16.27 1.56 41.64
C ARG A 38 15.53 0.54 40.79
N LYS A 39 15.73 -0.75 41.08
CA LYS A 39 15.03 -1.83 40.39
C LYS A 39 13.55 -1.57 40.63
N VAL A 40 12.87 -1.04 39.62
CA VAL A 40 11.41 -0.86 39.64
C VAL A 40 10.86 -2.26 39.70
N ARG A 41 10.29 -2.63 40.85
CA ARG A 41 9.65 -3.93 41.05
C ARG A 41 8.26 -3.80 40.44
N TYR A 42 8.08 -4.42 39.28
CA TYR A 42 6.77 -4.48 38.64
C TYR A 42 5.84 -5.39 39.44
N THR A 43 4.55 -5.06 39.46
CA THR A 43 3.55 -6.00 39.97
C THR A 43 3.40 -7.16 38.98
N PRO A 44 2.93 -8.35 39.40
CA PRO A 44 2.71 -9.49 38.51
C PRO A 44 1.86 -9.13 37.27
N GLU A 45 0.80 -8.34 37.43
CA GLU A 45 -0.05 -7.87 36.31
C GLU A 45 0.67 -6.94 35.32
N GLN A 46 1.66 -6.18 35.80
CA GLN A 46 2.47 -5.33 34.92
C GLN A 46 3.49 -6.16 34.14
N GLN A 47 3.98 -7.26 34.74
CA GLN A 47 4.86 -8.20 34.08
C GLN A 47 4.10 -8.95 32.98
N GLU A 48 2.92 -9.49 33.28
CA GLU A 48 2.08 -10.19 32.29
C GLU A 48 1.73 -9.31 31.08
N ARG A 49 1.30 -8.05 31.31
CA ARG A 49 1.06 -7.10 30.21
C ARG A 49 2.29 -6.80 29.36
N ARG A 50 3.48 -6.80 29.96
CA ARG A 50 4.73 -6.61 29.21
C ARG A 50 5.08 -7.83 28.39
N ASP A 51 4.95 -9.01 28.97
CA ASP A 51 5.21 -10.28 28.30
C ASP A 51 4.23 -10.45 27.13
N GLU A 52 2.95 -10.12 27.30
CA GLU A 52 1.97 -10.07 26.21
C GLU A 52 2.36 -9.08 25.10
N MET A 53 2.77 -7.87 25.45
CA MET A 53 3.21 -6.88 24.44
C MET A 53 4.48 -7.34 23.71
N GLU A 54 5.41 -7.98 24.39
CA GLU A 54 6.63 -8.51 23.80
C GLU A 54 6.33 -9.68 22.86
N VAL A 55 5.43 -10.60 23.26
CA VAL A 55 4.93 -11.67 22.39
C VAL A 55 4.24 -11.09 21.15
N ARG A 56 3.39 -10.07 21.30
CA ARG A 56 2.75 -9.38 20.16
C ARG A 56 3.77 -8.71 19.25
N ARG A 57 4.81 -8.07 19.81
CA ARG A 57 5.88 -7.43 19.04
C ARG A 57 6.66 -8.47 18.24
N LEU A 58 7.09 -9.56 18.88
CA LEU A 58 7.83 -10.64 18.22
C LEU A 58 6.98 -11.33 17.14
N ALA A 59 5.69 -11.54 17.39
CA ALA A 59 4.77 -12.05 16.37
C ALA A 59 4.62 -11.07 15.20
N HIS A 60 4.52 -9.76 15.46
CA HIS A 60 4.46 -8.73 14.42
C HIS A 60 5.76 -8.67 13.58
N GLU A 61 6.92 -8.70 14.23
CA GLU A 61 8.22 -8.74 13.54
C GLU A 61 8.35 -9.98 12.67
N ARG A 62 7.99 -11.16 13.20
CA ARG A 62 8.05 -12.43 12.47
C ARG A 62 7.09 -12.49 11.30
N ASP A 63 5.87 -11.98 11.47
CA ASP A 63 4.79 -12.22 10.53
C ASP A 63 4.61 -11.05 9.53
N VAL A 64 4.95 -9.81 9.89
CA VAL A 64 4.79 -8.61 9.04
C VAL A 64 6.12 -8.12 8.47
N MET A 65 7.19 -8.16 9.26
CA MET A 65 8.50 -7.61 8.89
C MET A 65 9.47 -8.69 8.38
N ARG A 66 8.95 -9.84 7.96
CA ARG A 66 9.79 -10.93 7.44
C ARG A 66 10.48 -10.47 6.16
N PRO A 67 11.82 -10.61 6.04
CA PRO A 67 12.53 -10.40 4.79
C PRO A 67 11.90 -11.27 3.68
N GLY A 68 11.65 -10.70 2.51
CA GLY A 68 10.99 -11.39 1.38
C GLY A 68 9.46 -11.27 1.33
N LEU A 69 8.85 -10.48 2.22
CA LEU A 69 7.43 -10.12 2.13
C LEU A 69 7.24 -8.79 1.38
N LEU A 70 6.45 -8.84 0.32
CA LEU A 70 6.01 -7.68 -0.44
C LEU A 70 4.69 -7.15 0.10
N HIS A 71 4.60 -5.83 0.23
CA HIS A 71 3.38 -5.12 0.59
C HIS A 71 2.77 -4.50 -0.66
N ALA A 72 1.57 -4.93 -1.05
CA ALA A 72 0.83 -4.38 -2.17
C ALA A 72 -0.35 -3.56 -1.65
N ALA A 73 -0.43 -2.29 -2.08
CA ALA A 73 -1.62 -1.49 -1.84
C ALA A 73 -2.79 -2.07 -2.64
N PHE A 74 -3.93 -2.20 -1.98
CA PHE A 74 -5.18 -2.68 -2.58
C PHE A 74 -6.30 -1.70 -2.30
N THR A 75 -7.12 -1.43 -3.30
CA THR A 75 -8.35 -0.66 -3.14
C THR A 75 -9.42 -1.23 -4.07
N ARG A 76 -10.67 -0.88 -3.82
CA ARG A 76 -11.79 -1.32 -4.65
C ARG A 76 -12.84 -0.23 -4.78
N ASP A 77 -13.71 -0.40 -5.76
CA ASP A 77 -14.93 0.39 -5.84
C ASP A 77 -15.90 0.11 -4.68
N SER A 78 -16.65 1.16 -4.37
CA SER A 78 -17.82 1.15 -3.51
C SER A 78 -18.94 0.33 -4.15
N VAL A 79 -19.70 -0.40 -3.34
CA VAL A 79 -20.87 -1.16 -3.76
C VAL A 79 -22.09 -0.60 -3.05
N SER A 80 -22.88 0.22 -3.76
CA SER A 80 -24.03 0.93 -3.21
C SER A 80 -25.18 0.03 -2.69
N MET A 81 -25.05 -1.31 -2.72
CA MET A 81 -26.03 -2.29 -2.22
C MET A 81 -25.76 -2.80 -0.80
N GLY A 82 -25.25 -1.94 0.08
CA GLY A 82 -25.26 -2.19 1.54
C GLY A 82 -23.95 -2.64 2.18
N ASP A 83 -22.83 -2.60 1.46
CA ASP A 83 -21.50 -2.81 2.07
C ASP A 83 -20.90 -1.50 2.63
N ASP A 84 -21.38 -0.34 2.19
CA ASP A 84 -20.69 0.94 2.41
C ASP A 84 -21.55 1.99 3.12
N SER A 85 -21.64 1.86 4.45
CA SER A 85 -21.98 3.00 5.32
C SER A 85 -20.81 3.44 6.19
N SER A 86 -19.71 2.68 6.26
CA SER A 86 -18.51 3.13 6.96
C SER A 86 -17.57 3.83 5.99
N MET A 87 -17.39 5.14 6.14
CA MET A 87 -16.34 5.92 5.47
C MET A 87 -14.90 5.42 5.78
N GLU A 88 -14.73 4.33 6.53
CA GLU A 88 -13.45 3.71 6.85
C GLU A 88 -12.94 2.81 5.71
N GLY A 89 -12.71 3.43 4.55
CA GLY A 89 -11.72 3.07 3.54
C GLY A 89 -11.80 1.66 2.93
N HIS A 90 -12.12 1.59 1.64
CA HIS A 90 -11.89 0.42 0.76
C HIS A 90 -10.41 0.03 0.62
N TRP A 91 -9.54 0.87 1.16
CA TRP A 91 -8.10 0.71 1.11
C TRP A 91 -7.64 -0.38 2.08
N ARG A 92 -6.76 -1.26 1.60
CA ARG A 92 -6.15 -2.35 2.35
C ARG A 92 -4.67 -2.46 1.97
N LEU A 93 -3.84 -2.84 2.94
CA LEU A 93 -2.48 -3.30 2.66
C LEU A 93 -2.46 -4.82 2.67
N LEU A 94 -2.11 -5.42 1.54
CA LEU A 94 -1.94 -6.86 1.41
C LEU A 94 -0.46 -7.21 1.52
N THR A 95 -0.14 -8.33 2.16
CA THR A 95 1.24 -8.80 2.35
C THR A 95 1.38 -10.18 1.74
N PHE A 96 2.37 -10.37 0.87
CA PHE A 96 2.60 -11.58 0.08
C PHE A 96 4.06 -11.99 0.07
N GLU A 97 4.36 -13.24 -0.27
CA GLU A 97 5.71 -13.66 -0.64
C GLU A 97 6.04 -13.14 -2.05
N GLU A 98 7.27 -12.68 -2.27
CA GLU A 98 7.69 -12.01 -3.53
C GLU A 98 7.53 -12.90 -4.78
N ASP A 99 7.83 -14.20 -4.67
CA ASP A 99 7.79 -15.17 -5.77
C ASP A 99 6.43 -15.84 -5.96
N LEU A 100 5.43 -15.45 -5.16
CA LEU A 100 4.09 -16.02 -5.26
C LEU A 100 3.46 -15.63 -6.61
N PRO A 101 2.85 -16.55 -7.37
CA PRO A 101 2.19 -16.21 -8.62
C PRO A 101 0.92 -15.39 -8.35
N MET A 102 0.64 -14.43 -9.24
CA MET A 102 -0.52 -13.54 -9.14
C MET A 102 -1.84 -14.32 -9.12
N SER A 103 -1.94 -15.42 -9.87
CA SER A 103 -3.11 -16.33 -9.82
C SER A 103 -3.44 -16.82 -8.39
N SER A 104 -2.43 -17.11 -7.57
CA SER A 104 -2.61 -17.58 -6.20
C SER A 104 -3.03 -16.45 -5.25
N VAL A 105 -2.57 -15.22 -5.51
CA VAL A 105 -3.01 -14.02 -4.79
C VAL A 105 -4.47 -13.70 -5.09
N LEU A 106 -4.84 -13.74 -6.37
CA LEU A 106 -6.19 -13.45 -6.85
C LEU A 106 -7.17 -14.63 -6.66
N GLY A 107 -6.71 -15.73 -6.08
CA GLY A 107 -7.52 -16.91 -5.77
C GLY A 107 -8.43 -16.70 -4.54
N PRO A 108 -8.68 -17.75 -3.73
CA PRO A 108 -9.53 -17.66 -2.53
C PRO A 108 -9.25 -16.47 -1.58
N PRO A 109 -7.99 -16.01 -1.36
CA PRO A 109 -7.72 -14.90 -0.46
C PRO A 109 -8.42 -13.59 -0.85
N ILE A 110 -8.51 -13.27 -2.14
CA ILE A 110 -9.02 -11.97 -2.61
C ILE A 110 -10.51 -11.78 -2.29
N HIS A 111 -11.28 -12.86 -2.21
CA HIS A 111 -12.70 -12.82 -1.86
C HIS A 111 -12.94 -12.31 -0.42
N LYS A 112 -11.92 -12.26 0.43
CA LYS A 112 -12.01 -11.67 1.77
C LYS A 112 -11.98 -10.14 1.77
N VAL A 113 -11.51 -9.51 0.68
CA VAL A 113 -11.41 -8.05 0.56
C VAL A 113 -12.34 -7.47 -0.49
N LEU A 114 -12.86 -8.30 -1.39
CA LEU A 114 -13.94 -7.94 -2.30
C LEU A 114 -15.28 -7.99 -1.56
N ALA A 115 -16.19 -7.07 -1.90
CA ALA A 115 -17.54 -7.13 -1.37
C ALA A 115 -18.24 -8.39 -1.91
N SER A 116 -18.91 -9.11 -1.01
CA SER A 116 -19.83 -10.18 -1.38
C SER A 116 -21.21 -9.59 -1.55
N ILE A 117 -21.89 -9.90 -2.66
CA ILE A 117 -23.22 -9.37 -2.95
C ILE A 117 -24.24 -10.50 -2.82
N GLN A 118 -25.40 -10.17 -2.27
CA GLN A 118 -26.51 -11.10 -2.16
C GLN A 118 -26.88 -11.65 -3.56
N GLY A 119 -26.95 -12.98 -3.67
CA GLY A 119 -27.17 -13.66 -4.95
C GLY A 119 -25.90 -14.11 -5.67
N GLY A 120 -24.71 -13.72 -5.19
CA GLY A 120 -23.44 -14.32 -5.62
C GLY A 120 -23.01 -13.95 -7.05
N ARG A 121 -23.49 -12.82 -7.59
CA ARG A 121 -23.26 -12.39 -8.97
C ARG A 121 -22.34 -11.18 -9.09
N ALA A 122 -21.48 -10.94 -8.10
CA ALA A 122 -20.54 -9.82 -8.17
C ALA A 122 -19.42 -10.13 -9.17
N THR A 123 -19.23 -9.24 -10.14
CA THR A 123 -18.14 -9.32 -11.12
C THR A 123 -17.18 -8.14 -10.92
N TRP A 124 -15.89 -8.44 -10.81
CA TRP A 124 -14.81 -7.49 -10.55
C TRP A 124 -13.73 -7.61 -11.62
N VAL A 125 -13.13 -6.50 -11.99
CA VAL A 125 -11.89 -6.48 -12.78
C VAL A 125 -10.76 -5.99 -11.89
N ILE A 126 -9.72 -6.81 -11.76
CA ILE A 126 -8.50 -6.43 -11.05
C ILE A 126 -7.58 -5.71 -12.01
N GLN A 127 -7.21 -4.50 -11.65
CA GLN A 127 -6.31 -3.64 -12.40
C GLN A 127 -5.03 -3.42 -11.60
N LEU A 128 -3.89 -3.45 -12.29
CA LEU A 128 -2.61 -3.01 -11.75
C LEU A 128 -2.35 -1.58 -12.21
N HIS A 129 -2.25 -0.67 -11.24
CA HIS A 129 -1.97 0.74 -11.42
C HIS A 129 -0.49 0.98 -11.12
N GLU A 130 0.33 1.07 -12.17
CA GLU A 130 1.77 1.27 -12.05
C GLU A 130 2.11 2.75 -12.24
N PRO A 131 2.82 3.40 -11.30
CA PRO A 131 3.30 4.75 -11.52
C PRO A 131 4.34 4.73 -12.65
N LEU A 132 4.08 5.48 -13.71
CA LEU A 132 5.08 5.69 -14.76
C LEU A 132 6.14 6.65 -14.20
N ALA A 133 7.42 6.26 -14.30
CA ALA A 133 8.53 7.14 -13.91
C ALA A 133 8.32 8.53 -14.54
N ALA A 134 8.34 9.56 -13.70
CA ALA A 134 7.78 10.87 -14.02
C ALA A 134 8.29 11.43 -15.36
N PRO A 135 7.42 12.04 -16.19
CA PRO A 135 7.90 13.02 -17.14
C PRO A 135 8.45 14.24 -16.38
N VAL A 136 9.26 15.05 -17.06
CA VAL A 136 9.94 16.30 -16.65
C VAL A 136 9.04 17.35 -15.95
N LYS A 137 7.72 17.11 -15.77
CA LYS A 137 6.78 18.01 -15.11
C LYS A 137 6.30 17.48 -13.73
N PRO A 138 6.42 18.27 -12.66
CA PRO A 138 6.23 17.81 -11.27
C PRO A 138 4.79 17.47 -10.85
N ASN A 139 3.75 17.77 -11.64
CA ASN A 139 2.35 17.77 -11.16
C ASN A 139 1.38 16.83 -11.89
N ALA A 140 1.84 15.88 -12.71
CA ALA A 140 0.95 14.89 -13.33
C ALA A 140 1.54 13.48 -13.16
N GLY A 141 1.18 12.82 -12.06
CA GLY A 141 1.54 11.42 -11.81
C GLY A 141 0.85 10.52 -12.83
N ARG A 142 1.50 10.23 -13.95
CA ARG A 142 0.95 9.33 -14.96
C ARG A 142 0.96 7.91 -14.40
N VAL A 143 -0.17 7.23 -14.51
CA VAL A 143 -0.31 5.83 -14.13
C VAL A 143 -0.56 5.02 -15.40
N ARG A 144 0.13 3.88 -15.52
CA ARG A 144 -0.23 2.82 -16.46
C ARG A 144 -1.22 1.91 -15.76
N VAL A 145 -2.33 1.63 -16.42
CA VAL A 145 -3.34 0.69 -15.94
C VAL A 145 -3.29 -0.57 -16.80
N THR A 146 -3.15 -1.72 -16.15
CA THR A 146 -3.15 -3.04 -16.81
C THR A 146 -4.26 -3.87 -16.21
N ASP A 147 -5.22 -4.34 -17.01
CA ASP A 147 -6.26 -5.26 -16.56
C ASP A 147 -5.62 -6.65 -16.37
N VAL A 148 -5.60 -7.15 -15.13
CA VAL A 148 -4.87 -8.37 -14.75
C VAL A 148 -5.77 -9.59 -14.79
N ALA A 149 -6.98 -9.48 -14.24
CA ALA A 149 -7.90 -10.61 -14.11
C ALA A 149 -9.35 -10.17 -13.99
N VAL A 150 -10.26 -11.05 -14.38
CA VAL A 150 -11.68 -10.99 -14.04
C VAL A 150 -11.95 -11.95 -12.89
N ILE A 151 -12.64 -11.45 -11.86
CA ILE A 151 -13.02 -12.21 -10.67
C ILE A 151 -14.52 -12.16 -10.54
N ALA A 152 -15.15 -13.32 -10.54
CA ALA A 152 -16.57 -13.47 -10.33
C ALA A 152 -16.80 -14.25 -9.05
N GLN A 153 -17.76 -13.83 -8.23
CA GLN A 153 -18.06 -14.50 -6.96
C GLN A 153 -18.52 -15.96 -7.16
N GLN A 154 -19.12 -16.27 -8.29
CA GLN A 154 -19.59 -17.60 -8.70
C GLN A 154 -18.50 -18.49 -9.32
N TRP A 155 -17.32 -17.95 -9.64
CA TRP A 155 -16.24 -18.74 -10.22
C TRP A 155 -15.36 -19.35 -9.12
N PRO A 156 -14.87 -20.59 -9.30
CA PRO A 156 -13.99 -21.23 -8.33
C PRO A 156 -12.57 -20.62 -8.31
N ALA A 157 -12.19 -19.92 -9.38
CA ALA A 157 -10.88 -19.30 -9.55
C ALA A 157 -10.99 -18.04 -10.43
N PRO A 158 -10.09 -17.05 -10.25
CA PRO A 158 -9.99 -15.90 -11.14
C PRO A 158 -9.59 -16.33 -12.55
N ARG A 159 -10.03 -15.58 -13.57
CA ARG A 159 -9.53 -15.76 -14.94
C ARG A 159 -8.58 -14.63 -15.28
N LEU A 160 -7.33 -14.98 -15.55
CA LEU A 160 -6.29 -14.02 -15.90
C LEU A 160 -6.49 -13.50 -17.33
N LEU A 161 -6.29 -12.20 -17.49
CA LEU A 161 -6.27 -11.48 -18.77
C LEU A 161 -4.86 -11.35 -19.34
N VAL A 162 -3.84 -11.58 -18.50
CA VAL A 162 -2.42 -11.55 -18.86
C VAL A 162 -1.74 -12.86 -18.41
N PRO A 163 -0.59 -13.24 -19.00
CA PRO A 163 0.19 -14.36 -18.50
C PRO A 163 0.50 -14.20 -17.01
N ASP A 164 0.42 -15.29 -16.25
CA ASP A 164 0.67 -15.26 -14.82
C ASP A 164 2.10 -14.78 -14.52
N PHE A 165 2.25 -13.99 -13.46
CA PHE A 165 3.50 -13.32 -13.11
C PHE A 165 3.69 -13.26 -11.59
N PRO A 166 4.94 -13.18 -11.08
CA PRO A 166 5.18 -13.12 -9.65
C PRO A 166 4.74 -11.78 -9.06
N VAL A 167 4.26 -11.80 -7.82
CA VAL A 167 3.77 -10.61 -7.10
C VAL A 167 4.84 -9.51 -6.98
N SER A 168 6.13 -9.88 -6.97
CA SER A 168 7.26 -8.93 -7.09
C SER A 168 7.12 -7.93 -8.24
N ARG A 169 6.46 -8.30 -9.36
CA ARG A 169 6.20 -7.39 -10.49
C ARG A 169 5.29 -6.22 -10.12
N VAL A 170 4.41 -6.37 -9.14
CA VAL A 170 3.55 -5.27 -8.68
C VAL A 170 4.41 -4.10 -8.22
N GLY A 171 5.55 -4.38 -7.57
CA GLY A 171 6.53 -3.37 -7.16
C GLY A 171 5.88 -2.27 -6.30
N SER A 172 5.94 -1.03 -6.78
CA SER A 172 5.31 0.15 -6.16
C SER A 172 3.89 0.44 -6.68
N GLY A 173 3.34 -0.45 -7.50
CA GLY A 173 1.99 -0.34 -8.04
C GLY A 173 0.90 -0.59 -7.01
N THR A 174 -0.33 -0.28 -7.40
CA THR A 174 -1.54 -0.51 -6.60
C THR A 174 -2.47 -1.46 -7.34
N LEU A 175 -3.01 -2.45 -6.64
CA LEU A 175 -4.11 -3.28 -7.14
C LEU A 175 -5.43 -2.57 -6.90
N PHE A 176 -6.22 -2.42 -7.95
CA PHE A 176 -7.52 -1.77 -7.93
C PHE A 176 -8.59 -2.73 -8.41
N ALA A 177 -9.63 -2.97 -7.62
CA ALA A 177 -10.77 -3.79 -8.03
C ALA A 177 -11.93 -2.91 -8.51
N LEU A 178 -12.14 -2.88 -9.82
CA LEU A 178 -13.23 -2.19 -10.49
C LEU A 178 -14.50 -3.05 -10.40
N TYR A 179 -15.57 -2.51 -9.82
CA TYR A 179 -16.84 -3.22 -9.69
C TYR A 179 -17.67 -3.06 -10.97
N LEU A 180 -18.07 -4.18 -11.57
CA LEU A 180 -18.86 -4.21 -12.80
C LEU A 180 -20.29 -4.68 -12.59
N ALA A 181 -20.86 -4.40 -11.41
CA ALA A 181 -22.23 -4.79 -11.09
C ALA A 181 -22.47 -6.31 -11.20
N GLN A 182 -23.70 -6.69 -11.56
CA GLN A 182 -24.10 -8.08 -11.84
C GLN A 182 -23.96 -8.43 -13.33
N LEU A 183 -22.98 -7.84 -14.03
CA LEU A 183 -22.70 -8.22 -15.41
C LEU A 183 -22.24 -9.67 -15.49
N ASP A 184 -22.60 -10.33 -16.60
CA ASP A 184 -22.19 -11.69 -16.89
C ASP A 184 -20.66 -11.77 -16.99
N PRO A 185 -19.98 -12.50 -16.09
CA PRO A 185 -18.52 -12.50 -16.06
C PRO A 185 -17.90 -13.14 -17.30
N GLU A 186 -18.60 -14.03 -18.01
CA GLU A 186 -18.13 -14.61 -19.27
C GLU A 186 -18.03 -13.52 -20.35
N GLN A 187 -19.07 -12.69 -20.49
CA GLN A 187 -19.08 -11.57 -21.43
C GLN A 187 -18.01 -10.54 -21.10
N VAL A 188 -17.81 -10.23 -19.81
CA VAL A 188 -16.75 -9.31 -19.37
C VAL A 188 -15.37 -9.86 -19.73
N TYR A 189 -15.13 -11.15 -19.46
CA TYR A 189 -13.86 -11.79 -19.78
C TYR A 189 -13.60 -11.81 -21.29
N ASP A 190 -14.58 -12.23 -22.08
CA ASP A 190 -14.47 -12.27 -23.53
C ASP A 190 -14.23 -10.89 -24.15
N ALA A 191 -14.83 -9.83 -23.59
CA ALA A 191 -14.61 -8.46 -24.03
C ALA A 191 -13.19 -7.93 -23.72
N LEU A 192 -12.55 -8.44 -22.66
CA LEU A 192 -11.25 -7.94 -22.18
C LEU A 192 -10.06 -8.79 -22.63
N LYS A 193 -10.22 -10.10 -22.86
CA LYS A 193 -9.10 -11.05 -23.12
C LYS A 193 -8.28 -10.71 -24.38
N ASP A 194 -8.93 -10.15 -25.39
CA ASP A 194 -8.30 -9.82 -26.68
C ASP A 194 -7.86 -8.36 -26.76
N ARG A 195 -8.06 -7.60 -25.67
CA ARG A 195 -7.68 -6.20 -25.63
C ARG A 195 -6.16 -6.11 -25.57
N PRO A 196 -5.51 -5.41 -26.52
CA PRO A 196 -4.08 -5.15 -26.40
C PRO A 196 -3.83 -4.37 -25.11
N GLU A 197 -2.69 -4.61 -24.46
CA GLU A 197 -2.24 -3.82 -23.30
C GLU A 197 -2.20 -2.34 -23.70
N GLU A 198 -3.31 -1.63 -23.46
CA GLU A 198 -3.43 -0.25 -23.81
C GLU A 198 -2.63 0.50 -22.74
N LYS A 199 -1.51 1.11 -23.13
CA LYS A 199 -0.79 2.05 -22.27
C LYS A 199 -1.63 3.30 -22.10
N ILE A 200 -2.66 3.19 -21.27
CA ILE A 200 -3.54 4.30 -20.95
C ILE A 200 -2.77 5.15 -19.95
N GLU A 201 -2.15 6.22 -20.43
CA GLU A 201 -1.62 7.25 -19.53
C GLU A 201 -2.82 7.95 -18.87
N VAL A 202 -2.98 7.72 -17.57
CA VAL A 202 -3.98 8.42 -16.76
C VAL A 202 -3.30 9.59 -16.07
N GLN A 203 -3.70 10.82 -16.44
CA GLN A 203 -3.42 11.97 -15.60
C GLN A 203 -4.35 11.90 -14.38
N PRO A 204 -3.85 12.10 -13.16
CA PRO A 204 -4.62 11.90 -11.93
C PRO A 204 -5.61 13.05 -11.67
N HIS A 205 -5.57 14.12 -12.47
CA HIS A 205 -6.59 15.17 -12.47
C HIS A 205 -7.66 14.87 -13.53
N PHE A 206 -8.94 14.95 -13.13
CA PHE A 206 -10.17 14.77 -13.92
C PHE A 206 -10.77 13.35 -13.98
N SER A 207 -11.41 12.91 -12.89
CA SER A 207 -12.14 11.64 -12.77
C SER A 207 -13.63 11.70 -13.12
N GLU A 208 -14.21 12.85 -13.49
CA GLU A 208 -15.64 12.91 -13.84
C GLU A 208 -15.97 12.53 -15.29
N ARG A 209 -15.04 12.69 -16.25
CA ARG A 209 -15.34 12.50 -17.69
C ARG A 209 -14.85 11.19 -18.30
N ARG A 210 -14.03 10.41 -17.59
CA ARG A 210 -13.34 9.24 -18.19
C ARG A 210 -14.07 7.91 -18.01
N SER A 211 -14.94 7.82 -17.00
CA SER A 211 -15.90 6.72 -16.90
C SER A 211 -16.74 6.65 -18.18
N GLU A 212 -17.05 7.77 -18.85
CA GLU A 212 -17.85 7.76 -20.07
C GLU A 212 -17.27 6.92 -21.21
N ARG A 213 -15.95 6.88 -21.45
CA ARG A 213 -15.37 6.10 -22.58
C ARG A 213 -15.18 4.61 -22.27
N GLN A 214 -14.78 4.28 -21.05
CA GLN A 214 -14.75 2.88 -20.59
C GLN A 214 -16.18 2.34 -20.47
N LEU A 215 -17.12 3.18 -20.04
CA LEU A 215 -18.56 2.89 -20.09
C LEU A 215 -19.09 2.91 -21.52
N GLU A 216 -18.55 3.66 -22.47
CA GLU A 216 -19.00 3.65 -23.88
C GLU A 216 -18.77 2.27 -24.50
N ALA A 217 -17.62 1.65 -24.20
CA ALA A 217 -17.33 0.28 -24.59
C ALA A 217 -18.25 -0.74 -23.89
N LEU A 218 -18.66 -0.45 -22.65
CA LEU A 218 -19.60 -1.25 -21.87
C LEU A 218 -21.08 -0.87 -22.08
N ARG A 219 -21.40 0.22 -22.80
CA ARG A 219 -22.76 0.77 -23.01
C ARG A 219 -23.55 -0.10 -23.97
N HIS A 220 -22.86 -0.89 -24.79
CA HIS A 220 -23.48 -1.93 -25.60
C HIS A 220 -23.97 -3.13 -24.76
N LEU A 221 -23.60 -3.21 -23.48
CA LEU A 221 -24.12 -4.19 -22.54
C LEU A 221 -25.38 -3.62 -21.84
N PRO A 222 -26.41 -4.45 -21.58
CA PRO A 222 -27.78 -3.98 -21.35
C PRO A 222 -28.09 -3.32 -19.97
N ASN A 223 -27.12 -2.73 -19.25
CA ASN A 223 -27.41 -1.85 -18.10
C ASN A 223 -26.15 -1.25 -17.44
N PRO A 224 -25.90 0.08 -17.53
CA PRO A 224 -25.01 0.74 -16.58
C PRO A 224 -25.71 1.94 -15.92
N ARG A 225 -26.26 1.74 -14.73
CA ARG A 225 -26.45 2.82 -13.75
C ARG A 225 -25.33 2.72 -12.73
N VAL A 226 -24.26 3.48 -12.93
CA VAL A 226 -23.16 3.62 -11.96
C VAL A 226 -22.87 5.11 -11.78
N GLN A 227 -23.07 5.59 -10.56
CA GLN A 227 -22.62 6.88 -10.04
C GLN A 227 -21.55 6.54 -9.01
N GLU A 228 -20.40 7.23 -8.95
CA GLU A 228 -19.68 7.59 -7.71
C GLU A 228 -18.25 8.17 -7.90
N THR A 229 -17.78 8.75 -6.79
CA THR A 229 -16.72 9.73 -6.55
C THR A 229 -15.39 9.08 -6.14
N TYR A 230 -14.23 9.62 -6.54
CA TYR A 230 -12.90 9.08 -6.18
C TYR A 230 -12.01 10.08 -5.44
N THR A 231 -11.40 9.64 -4.34
CA THR A 231 -10.28 10.32 -3.65
C THR A 231 -9.00 9.50 -3.79
N HIS A 232 -7.93 10.13 -4.28
CA HIS A 232 -6.62 9.50 -4.46
C HIS A 232 -5.76 9.72 -3.21
N TYR A 233 -5.11 8.68 -2.71
CA TYR A 233 -4.15 8.76 -1.59
C TYR A 233 -2.74 8.44 -2.10
N THR A 234 -1.79 9.36 -1.93
CA THR A 234 -0.36 9.09 -2.12
C THR A 234 0.12 8.21 -0.97
N TYR A 235 0.73 7.05 -1.30
CA TYR A 235 1.10 6.01 -0.34
C TYR A 235 2.34 6.37 0.50
N ASN A 236 2.19 6.32 1.82
CA ASN A 236 3.30 6.28 2.77
C ASN A 236 3.03 5.14 3.76
N PHE A 237 3.90 4.11 3.78
CA PHE A 237 3.74 2.93 4.64
C PHE A 237 3.59 3.27 6.13
N SER A 238 4.19 4.37 6.58
CA SER A 238 4.11 4.83 7.97
C SER A 238 2.73 5.39 8.37
N GLU A 239 1.86 5.69 7.42
CA GLU A 239 0.57 6.36 7.67
C GLU A 239 -0.62 5.39 7.78
N VAL A 240 -0.39 4.09 7.56
CA VAL A 240 -1.47 3.09 7.53
C VAL A 240 -1.73 2.51 8.93
N PRO A 241 -2.93 2.71 9.52
CA PRO A 241 -3.30 2.14 10.81
C PRO A 241 -3.24 0.61 10.81
N ALA A 242 -2.78 0.01 11.90
CA ALA A 242 -2.65 -1.45 12.03
C ALA A 242 -3.97 -2.20 11.72
N ARG A 243 -5.13 -1.61 12.04
CA ARG A 243 -6.46 -2.18 11.78
C ARG A 243 -6.83 -2.32 10.30
N GLN A 244 -6.15 -1.61 9.39
CA GLN A 244 -6.38 -1.64 7.95
C GLN A 244 -5.37 -2.54 7.20
N ARG A 245 -4.43 -3.14 7.93
CA ARG A 245 -3.45 -4.08 7.38
C ARG A 245 -4.06 -5.48 7.40
N VAL A 246 -4.21 -6.10 6.25
CA VAL A 246 -4.77 -7.45 6.13
C VAL A 246 -3.67 -8.38 5.69
N MET A 247 -3.21 -9.21 6.61
CA MET A 247 -2.25 -10.26 6.27
C MET A 247 -2.97 -11.38 5.53
N MET A 248 -2.72 -11.48 4.23
CA MET A 248 -3.16 -12.62 3.44
C MET A 248 -2.08 -13.68 3.45
N ARG A 249 -2.22 -14.68 4.32
CA ARG A 249 -1.38 -15.88 4.24
C ARG A 249 -1.89 -16.76 3.12
N VAL A 250 -1.18 -16.75 2.01
CA VAL A 250 -1.31 -17.79 0.97
C VAL A 250 -0.25 -18.82 1.30
N GLN A 251 -0.66 -19.98 1.80
CA GLN A 251 0.28 -21.10 1.90
C GLN A 251 0.47 -21.63 0.48
N SER A 252 1.71 -21.66 0.01
CA SER A 252 2.07 -22.38 -1.20
C SER A 252 1.74 -23.86 -0.97
N THR A 253 0.71 -24.36 -1.65
CA THR A 253 0.43 -25.80 -1.64
C THR A 253 1.64 -26.50 -2.26
N PRO A 254 2.33 -27.41 -1.56
CA PRO A 254 3.50 -28.06 -2.11
C PRO A 254 3.13 -28.85 -3.38
N PRO A 255 3.95 -28.80 -4.44
CA PRO A 255 3.69 -29.55 -5.66
C PRO A 255 3.78 -31.05 -5.35
N GLY A 256 2.65 -31.74 -5.24
CA GLY A 256 2.63 -33.17 -4.94
C GLY A 256 1.32 -33.76 -4.39
N GLN A 257 0.23 -32.99 -4.28
CA GLN A 257 -1.07 -33.52 -3.87
C GLN A 257 -2.17 -33.02 -4.81
N THR A 258 -2.29 -33.68 -5.97
CA THR A 258 -3.46 -33.64 -6.86
C THR A 258 -3.71 -35.04 -7.37
#